data_AF-A0AB74U5B4-F1
#
_entry.id   AF-A0AB74U5B4-F1
#
_cell.length_a   1.000
_cell.length_b   1.000
_cell.length_c   1.000
_cell.angle_alpha   90.00
_cell.angle_beta   90.00
_cell.angle_gamma   90.00
#
_symmetry.space_group_name_H-M   'P 1'
#
loop_
_entity.id
_entity.type
_entity.pdbx_description
1 polymer ?
#
loop_
_entity_poly.entity_id
_entity_poly.type
_entity_poly.pdbx_seq_one_letter_code
_entity_poly.pdbx_strand_id
1 'polypeptide(L)'
;MAETEQSSLTDEQKRLAEAEAQITYHRSRVLTLRGDQIAKREGYKSSELCGIYAVRYYLMQKHHWTPAQVFAMSEEHLEFAMLEERGK
;
A
#
# COMPACT_ATOMS: atom_id res chain seq x y z
N MET A 1 -10.16 -39.04 16.90
CA MET A 1 -8.87 -38.49 16.44
C MET A 1 -9.00 -37.44 15.32
N ALA A 2 -10.19 -37.21 14.73
CA ALA A 2 -10.36 -36.20 13.67
C ALA A 2 -10.49 -34.74 14.19
N GLU A 3 -10.93 -34.54 15.44
CA GLU A 3 -11.20 -33.20 15.99
C GLU A 3 -9.91 -32.38 16.24
N THR A 4 -8.81 -33.03 16.61
CA THR A 4 -7.52 -32.36 16.89
C THR A 4 -6.89 -31.80 15.61
N GLU A 5 -7.03 -32.52 14.49
CA GLU A 5 -6.45 -32.17 13.19
C GLU A 5 -7.24 -31.03 12.51
N GLN A 6 -8.57 -31.02 12.64
CA GLN A 6 -9.41 -29.90 12.22
C GLN A 6 -9.21 -28.65 13.07
N SER A 7 -9.05 -28.78 14.39
CA SER A 7 -8.75 -27.64 15.27
C SER A 7 -7.41 -26.98 14.93
N SER A 8 -6.36 -27.77 14.69
CA SER A 8 -5.03 -27.23 14.34
C SER A 8 -5.00 -26.51 12.99
N LEU A 9 -5.73 -27.02 11.99
CA LEU A 9 -5.85 -26.39 10.67
C LEU A 9 -6.55 -25.02 10.76
N THR A 10 -7.55 -24.89 11.63
CA THR A 10 -8.25 -23.60 11.80
C THR A 10 -7.41 -22.55 12.53
N ASP A 11 -6.52 -22.96 13.44
CA ASP A 11 -5.65 -22.03 14.16
C ASP A 11 -4.49 -21.53 13.29
N GLU A 12 -3.94 -22.38 12.42
CA GLU A 12 -2.94 -21.99 11.43
C GLU A 12 -3.50 -20.98 10.43
N GLN A 13 -4.70 -21.24 9.90
CA GLN A 13 -5.39 -20.32 8.98
C GLN A 13 -5.64 -18.94 9.60
N LYS A 14 -6.05 -18.89 10.88
CA LYS A 14 -6.22 -17.62 11.60
C LYS A 14 -4.90 -16.85 11.74
N ARG A 15 -3.82 -17.54 12.12
CA ARG A 15 -2.49 -16.91 12.24
C ARG A 15 -1.99 -16.35 10.91
N LEU A 16 -2.21 -17.08 9.82
CA LEU A 16 -1.84 -16.60 8.48
C LEU A 16 -2.64 -15.35 8.10
N ALA A 17 -3.96 -15.37 8.31
CA ALA A 17 -4.81 -14.21 8.03
C ALA A 17 -4.43 -12.99 8.89
N GLU A 18 -4.08 -13.19 10.17
CA GLU A 18 -3.59 -12.13 11.06
C GLU A 18 -2.26 -11.55 10.56
N ALA A 19 -1.33 -12.40 10.13
CA ALA A 19 -0.06 -11.95 9.56
C ALA A 19 -0.26 -11.15 8.27
N GLU A 20 -1.12 -11.62 7.36
CA GLU A 20 -1.47 -10.92 6.12
C GLU A 20 -2.13 -9.55 6.40
N ALA A 21 -3.02 -9.49 7.40
CA ALA A 21 -3.64 -8.24 7.83
C ALA A 21 -2.60 -7.25 8.37
N GLN A 22 -1.64 -7.72 9.17
CA GLN A 22 -0.55 -6.87 9.68
C GLN A 22 0.34 -6.33 8.56
N ILE A 23 0.70 -7.17 7.58
CA ILE A 23 1.49 -6.76 6.42
C ILE A 23 0.73 -5.69 5.62
N THR A 24 -0.54 -5.92 5.34
CA THR A 24 -1.40 -4.98 4.60
C THR A 24 -1.52 -3.65 5.34
N TYR A 25 -1.79 -3.69 6.64
CA TYR A 25 -1.86 -2.49 7.47
C TYR A 25 -0.54 -1.71 7.45
N HIS A 26 0.59 -2.40 7.56
CA HIS A 26 1.90 -1.76 7.51
C HIS A 26 2.15 -1.07 6.15
N ARG A 27 1.86 -1.75 5.04
CA ARG A 27 2.00 -1.20 3.68
C ARG A 27 1.16 0.05 3.48
N SER A 28 -0.12 -0.01 3.83
CA SER A 28 -1.04 1.13 3.71
C SER A 28 -0.54 2.35 4.50
N ARG A 29 -0.01 2.12 5.71
CA ARG A 29 0.59 3.18 6.54
C ARG A 29 1.84 3.79 5.91
N VAL A 30 2.74 2.97 5.40
CA VAL A 30 3.97 3.44 4.75
C VAL A 30 3.63 4.30 3.53
N LEU A 31 2.71 3.84 2.68
CA LEU A 31 2.25 4.60 1.51
C LEU A 31 1.59 5.91 1.91
N THR A 32 0.78 5.92 2.96
CA THR A 32 0.13 7.14 3.46
C THR A 32 1.16 8.16 3.92
N LEU A 33 2.10 7.78 4.79
CA LEU A 33 3.14 8.68 5.27
C LEU A 33 4.00 9.23 4.14
N ARG A 34 4.35 8.38 3.17
CA ARG A 34 5.15 8.79 2.02
C ARG A 34 4.37 9.71 1.10
N GLY A 35 3.10 9.45 0.91
CA GLY A 35 2.18 10.33 0.21
C GLY A 35 2.12 11.73 0.80
N ASP A 36 2.00 11.84 2.12
CA ASP A 36 2.02 13.12 2.81
C ASP A 36 3.36 13.86 2.64
N GLN A 37 4.47 13.12 2.64
CA GLN A 37 5.80 13.70 2.35
C GLN A 37 5.88 14.22 0.91
N ILE A 38 5.38 13.47 -0.06
CA ILE A 38 5.32 13.87 -1.47
C ILE A 38 4.45 15.11 -1.62
N ALA A 39 3.24 15.11 -1.04
CA ALA A 39 2.33 16.24 -1.11
C ALA A 39 2.97 17.53 -0.60
N LYS A 40 3.72 17.44 0.51
CA LYS A 40 4.51 18.55 1.05
C LYS A 40 5.65 18.97 0.12
N ARG A 41 6.43 18.00 -0.39
CA ARG A 41 7.58 18.23 -1.28
C ARG A 41 7.17 18.91 -2.60
N GLU A 42 6.13 18.40 -3.23
CA GLU A 42 5.59 18.90 -4.51
C GLU A 42 4.66 20.12 -4.32
N GLY A 43 4.33 20.47 -3.08
CA GLY A 43 3.52 21.65 -2.75
C GLY A 43 2.06 21.54 -3.15
N TYR A 44 1.48 20.33 -3.14
CA TYR A 44 0.07 20.10 -3.49
C TYR A 44 -0.85 20.92 -2.57
N LYS A 45 -1.80 21.64 -3.19
CA LYS A 45 -2.73 22.55 -2.49
C LYS A 45 -4.06 21.89 -2.14
N SER A 46 -4.47 20.88 -2.90
CA SER A 46 -5.72 20.16 -2.63
C SER A 46 -5.55 19.31 -1.37
N SER A 47 -6.51 19.41 -0.46
CA SER A 47 -6.59 18.56 0.74
C SER A 47 -6.82 17.08 0.39
N GLU A 48 -7.29 16.78 -0.81
CA GLU A 48 -7.50 15.42 -1.30
C GLU A 48 -6.21 14.77 -1.82
N LEU A 49 -5.20 15.57 -2.19
CA LEU A 49 -3.89 15.08 -2.62
C LEU A 49 -2.98 14.86 -1.39
N CYS A 50 -3.43 13.99 -0.50
CA CYS A 50 -2.69 13.51 0.68
C CYS A 50 -2.67 11.97 0.71
N GLY A 51 -1.86 11.39 1.60
CA GLY A 51 -1.78 9.96 1.78
C GLY A 51 -1.57 9.17 0.49
N ILE A 52 -2.24 8.02 0.37
CA ILE A 52 -2.13 7.19 -0.84
C ILE A 52 -2.57 7.90 -2.13
N TYR A 53 -3.46 8.90 -2.08
CA TYR A 53 -3.86 9.66 -3.27
C TYR A 53 -2.74 10.54 -3.80
N ALA A 54 -1.95 11.14 -2.91
CA ALA A 54 -0.74 11.87 -3.30
C ALA A 54 0.28 10.96 -4.01
N VAL A 55 0.44 9.73 -3.52
CA VAL A 55 1.29 8.72 -4.18
C VAL A 55 0.78 8.41 -5.58
N ARG A 56 -0.52 8.10 -5.72
CA ARG A 56 -1.11 7.77 -7.02
C ARG A 56 -0.96 8.93 -8.01
N TYR A 57 -1.31 10.14 -7.58
CA TYR A 57 -1.19 11.32 -8.42
C TYR A 57 0.27 11.58 -8.82
N TYR A 58 1.21 11.42 -7.89
CA TYR A 58 2.64 11.54 -8.19
C TYR A 58 3.11 10.54 -9.25
N LEU A 59 2.71 9.28 -9.15
CA LEU A 59 3.05 8.25 -10.13
C LEU A 59 2.44 8.57 -11.52
N MET A 60 1.22 9.08 -11.57
CA MET A 60 0.61 9.56 -12.83
C MET A 60 1.45 10.68 -13.46
N GLN A 61 1.88 11.67 -12.68
CA GLN A 61 2.67 12.79 -13.19
C GLN A 61 4.06 12.35 -13.64
N LYS A 62 4.73 11.49 -12.85
CA LYS A 62 6.11 11.07 -13.08
C LYS A 62 6.26 10.10 -14.25
N HIS A 63 5.35 9.12 -14.36
CA HIS A 63 5.44 8.05 -15.35
C HIS A 63 4.43 8.18 -16.48
N HIS A 64 3.62 9.25 -16.48
CA HIS A 64 2.52 9.46 -17.43
C HIS A 64 1.52 8.31 -17.48
N TRP A 65 1.36 7.59 -16.37
CA TRP A 65 0.37 6.53 -16.26
C TRP A 65 -1.04 7.10 -16.13
N THR A 66 -2.00 6.39 -16.71
CA THR A 66 -3.41 6.77 -16.64
C THR A 66 -3.98 6.56 -15.24
N PRO A 67 -5.05 7.29 -14.85
CA PRO A 67 -5.73 7.04 -13.59
C PRO A 67 -6.15 5.58 -13.44
N ALA A 68 -6.73 4.98 -14.48
CA ALA A 68 -7.18 3.60 -14.46
C ALA A 68 -6.05 2.62 -14.10
N GLN A 69 -4.85 2.81 -14.67
CA GLN A 69 -3.70 1.96 -14.35
C GLN A 69 -3.31 2.07 -12.87
N VAL A 70 -3.16 3.29 -12.36
CA VAL A 70 -2.65 3.52 -10.99
C VAL A 70 -3.71 3.17 -9.93
N PHE A 71 -5.00 3.36 -10.21
CA PHE A 71 -6.08 2.97 -9.30
C PHE A 71 -6.33 1.46 -9.29
N ALA A 72 -5.98 0.74 -10.36
CA ALA A 72 -6.03 -0.72 -10.38
C ALA A 72 -4.85 -1.39 -9.66
N MET A 73 -3.79 -0.65 -9.32
CA MET A 73 -2.63 -1.20 -8.62
C MET A 73 -2.94 -1.53 -7.16
N SER A 74 -2.48 -2.70 -6.72
CA SER A 74 -2.41 -3.06 -5.30
C SER A 74 -1.42 -2.16 -4.56
N GLU A 75 -1.56 -2.07 -3.25
CA GLU A 75 -0.61 -1.33 -2.41
C GLU A 75 0.82 -1.85 -2.54
N GLU A 76 1.00 -3.16 -2.72
CA GLU A 76 2.30 -3.76 -2.99
C GLU A 76 2.93 -3.24 -4.29
N HIS A 77 2.15 -3.17 -5.37
CA HIS A 77 2.64 -2.63 -6.64
C HIS A 77 2.92 -1.12 -6.55
N LEU A 78 2.11 -0.37 -5.79
CA LEU A 78 2.38 1.04 -5.51
C LEU A 78 3.67 1.21 -4.70
N GLU A 79 3.91 0.38 -3.69
CA GLU A 79 5.15 0.41 -2.91
C GLU A 79 6.35 0.08 -3.79
N PHE A 80 6.23 -0.96 -4.64
CA PHE A 80 7.27 -1.35 -5.59
C PHE A 80 7.60 -0.22 -6.57
N ALA A 81 6.59 0.40 -7.19
CA ALA A 81 6.79 1.55 -8.09
C ALA A 81 7.49 2.73 -7.39
N MET A 82 7.33 2.84 -6.07
CA MET A 82 7.97 3.85 -5.24
C MET A 82 9.36 3.43 -4.72
N LEU A 83 9.89 2.24 -5.02
CA LEU A 83 11.20 1.80 -4.52
C LEU A 83 12.35 2.64 -5.07
N GLU A 84 12.32 2.99 -6.35
CA GLU A 84 13.37 3.81 -6.99
C GLU A 84 13.48 5.22 -6.38
N GLU A 85 12.40 5.70 -5.77
CA GLU A 85 12.35 6.98 -5.05
C GLU A 85 12.99 6.94 -3.66
N ARG A 86 13.50 5.79 -3.19
CA ARG A 86 14.18 5.69 -1.88
C ARG A 86 15.67 6.06 -1.96
N GLY A 87 16.24 6.20 -3.16
CA GLY A 87 17.68 6.40 -3.39
C GLY A 87 18.11 7.78 -3.88
N LYS A 88 17.20 8.77 -3.89
CA LYS A 88 17.48 10.18 -4.22
C LYS A 88 17.16 11.07 -3.03
#